data_AF-A2BV22-F1
#
_entry.id   AF-A2BV22-F1
#
_cell.length_a   1.000
_cell.length_b   1.000
_cell.length_c   1.000
_cell.angle_alpha   90.00
_cell.angle_beta   90.00
_cell.angle_gamma   90.00
#
_symmetry.space_group_name_H-M   'P 1'
#
loop_
_entity.id
_entity.type
_entity.pdbx_description
1 polymer ?
#
loop_
_entity_poly.entity_id
_entity_poly.type
_entity_poly.pdbx_seq_one_letter_code
_entity_poly.pdbx_strand_id
1 'polypeptide(L)'
;MTNKFYQWWKNHRRVVTFGGFLLLLGFYLSPVIKEAKYKNICISISEKGALNKFKGDDIGETLLKETGLTIAELAKIEGYKNCIK
;
A
#
# COMPACT_ATOMS: atom_id res chain seq x y z
N MET A 1 20.33 -46.53 20.13
CA MET A 1 20.94 -45.91 18.93
C MET A 1 19.90 -45.01 18.27
N THR A 2 20.15 -43.71 18.22
CA THR A 2 19.29 -42.78 17.47
C THR A 2 19.46 -43.02 15.98
N ASN A 3 18.38 -43.41 15.29
CA ASN A 3 18.41 -43.67 13.86
C ASN A 3 18.69 -42.34 13.11
N LYS A 4 19.88 -42.22 12.52
CA LYS A 4 20.33 -41.02 11.78
C LYS A 4 19.39 -40.66 10.65
N PHE A 5 18.82 -41.66 9.97
CA PHE A 5 17.85 -41.45 8.89
C PHE A 5 16.56 -40.82 9.41
N TYR A 6 16.04 -41.28 10.56
CA TYR A 6 14.85 -40.71 11.18
C TYR A 6 15.04 -39.25 11.61
N GLN A 7 16.20 -38.92 12.20
CA GLN A 7 16.55 -37.55 12.58
C GLN A 7 16.65 -36.63 11.35
N TRP A 8 17.32 -37.10 10.29
CA TRP A 8 17.41 -36.37 9.03
C TRP A 8 16.03 -36.13 8.42
N TRP A 9 15.19 -37.16 8.33
CA TRP A 9 13.83 -37.07 7.79
C TRP A 9 12.94 -36.11 8.60
N LYS A 10 13.01 -36.18 9.93
CA LYS A 10 12.27 -35.29 10.83
C LYS A 10 12.67 -33.83 10.61
N ASN A 11 13.96 -33.55 10.46
CA ASN A 11 14.44 -32.19 10.24
C ASN A 11 14.06 -31.68 8.83
N HIS A 12 14.17 -32.53 7.81
CA HIS A 12 13.74 -32.23 6.45
C HIS A 12 12.24 -31.88 6.39
N ARG A 13 11.37 -32.69 7.03
CA ARG A 13 9.93 -32.40 7.12
C ARG A 13 9.64 -31.06 7.79
N ARG A 14 10.39 -30.69 8.83
CA ARG A 14 10.26 -29.38 9.50
C ARG A 14 10.61 -28.22 8.56
N VAL A 15 11.70 -28.34 7.80
CA VAL A 15 12.10 -27.31 6.83
C VAL A 15 11.09 -27.19 5.70
N VAL A 16 10.63 -28.31 5.15
CA VAL A 16 9.64 -28.31 4.05
C VAL A 16 8.31 -27.71 4.50
N THR A 17 7.82 -28.07 5.69
CA THR A 17 6.56 -27.51 6.23
C THR A 17 6.68 -26.02 6.52
N PHE A 18 7.80 -25.58 7.12
CA PHE A 18 8.03 -24.17 7.37
C PHE A 18 8.19 -23.36 6.08
N GLY A 19 8.94 -23.88 5.11
CA GLY A 19 9.11 -23.26 3.80
C GLY A 19 7.78 -23.17 3.04
N GLY A 20 6.99 -24.23 3.04
CA GLY A 20 5.64 -24.23 2.46
C GLY A 20 4.72 -23.21 3.12
N PHE A 21 4.75 -23.11 4.45
CA PHE A 21 4.00 -22.10 5.18
C PHE A 21 4.40 -20.67 4.78
N LEU A 22 5.70 -20.37 4.67
CA LEU A 22 6.18 -19.05 4.26
C LEU A 22 5.77 -18.70 2.83
N LEU A 23 5.80 -19.66 1.89
CA LEU A 23 5.34 -19.43 0.53
C LEU A 23 3.85 -19.11 0.51
N LEU A 24 3.02 -19.93 1.18
CA LEU A 24 1.57 -19.70 1.28
C LEU A 24 1.27 -18.34 1.92
N LEU A 25 1.98 -17.98 2.99
CA LEU A 25 1.85 -16.68 3.65
C LEU A 25 2.22 -15.54 2.71
N GLY A 26 3.31 -15.67 1.94
CA GLY A 26 3.75 -14.69 0.96
C GLY A 26 2.74 -14.51 -0.19
N PHE A 27 2.16 -15.61 -0.68
CA PHE A 27 1.09 -15.57 -1.67
C PHE A 27 -0.19 -14.93 -1.11
N TYR A 28 -0.53 -15.22 0.15
CA TYR A 28 -1.68 -14.63 0.82
C TYR A 28 -1.53 -13.12 1.06
N LEU A 29 -0.34 -12.65 1.44
CA LEU A 29 -0.05 -11.22 1.67
C LEU A 29 0.18 -10.44 0.37
N SER A 30 0.63 -11.10 -0.70
CA SER A 30 0.87 -10.48 -2.02
C SER A 30 -0.28 -9.58 -2.54
N PRO A 31 -1.56 -9.98 -2.54
CA PRO A 31 -2.65 -9.12 -2.99
C PRO A 31 -2.78 -7.86 -2.12
N VAL A 32 -2.69 -7.98 -0.80
CA VAL A 32 -2.77 -6.85 0.14
C VAL A 32 -1.64 -5.84 -0.12
N ILE A 33 -0.41 -6.33 -0.34
CA ILE A 33 0.74 -5.49 -0.65
C ILE A 33 0.55 -4.78 -1.99
N LYS A 34 0.03 -5.49 -3.01
CA LYS A 34 -0.24 -4.90 -4.33
C LYS A 34 -1.33 -3.83 -4.26
N GLU A 35 -2.39 -4.07 -3.50
CA GLU A 35 -3.49 -3.13 -3.32
C GLU A 35 -3.02 -1.88 -2.56
N ALA A 36 -2.26 -2.05 -1.48
CA ALA A 36 -1.66 -0.93 -0.74
C ALA A 36 -0.72 -0.10 -1.62
N LYS A 37 0.11 -0.76 -2.45
CA LYS A 37 0.99 -0.09 -3.42
C LYS A 37 0.18 0.68 -4.46
N TYR A 38 -0.89 0.09 -4.99
CA TYR A 38 -1.76 0.75 -5.96
C TYR A 38 -2.44 1.98 -5.37
N LYS A 39 -3.00 1.88 -4.16
CA LYS A 39 -3.62 3.01 -3.45
C LYS A 39 -2.63 4.14 -3.21
N ASN A 40 -1.41 3.85 -2.76
CA ASN A 40 -0.37 4.86 -2.58
C ASN A 40 0.02 5.57 -3.89
N ILE A 41 0.14 4.81 -4.99
CA ILE A 41 0.44 5.40 -6.30
C ILE A 41 -0.73 6.27 -6.77
N CYS A 42 -1.97 5.79 -6.64
CA CYS A 42 -3.17 6.54 -7.00
C CYS A 42 -3.24 7.87 -6.23
N ILE A 43 -3.08 7.84 -4.91
CA ILE A 43 -3.11 9.04 -4.06
C ILE A 43 -2.03 10.03 -4.51
N SER A 44 -0.79 9.56 -4.72
CA SER A 44 0.32 10.44 -5.14
C SER A 44 0.08 11.08 -6.52
N ILE A 45 -0.49 10.35 -7.47
CA ILE A 45 -0.81 10.88 -8.80
C ILE A 45 -1.98 11.86 -8.72
N SER A 46 -3.05 11.49 -8.00
CA SER A 46 -4.23 12.33 -7.84
C SER A 46 -3.94 13.61 -7.08
N GLU A 47 -3.12 13.56 -6.02
CA GLU A 47 -2.66 14.72 -5.27
C GLU A 47 -1.88 15.69 -6.19
N LYS A 48 -0.94 15.18 -6.99
CA LYS A 48 -0.20 16.02 -7.95
C LYS A 48 -1.11 16.67 -8.99
N GLY A 49 -2.10 15.93 -9.50
CA GLY A 49 -3.09 16.44 -10.44
C GLY A 49 -3.94 17.56 -9.81
N ALA A 50 -4.45 17.33 -8.61
CA ALA A 50 -5.23 18.31 -7.86
C ALA A 50 -4.42 19.57 -7.52
N LEU A 51 -3.16 19.40 -7.10
CA LEU A 51 -2.27 20.49 -6.74
C LEU A 51 -1.95 21.37 -7.96
N ASN A 52 -1.75 20.78 -9.14
CA ASN A 52 -1.57 21.55 -10.38
C ASN A 52 -2.84 22.31 -10.77
N LYS A 53 -4.02 21.68 -10.63
CA LYS A 53 -5.31 22.32 -10.91
C LYS A 53 -5.54 23.53 -10.00
N PHE A 54 -5.36 23.37 -8.70
CA PHE A 54 -5.53 24.46 -7.73
C PHE A 54 -4.49 25.57 -7.81
N LYS A 55 -3.33 25.32 -8.45
CA LYS A 55 -2.32 26.36 -8.72
C LYS A 55 -2.56 27.10 -10.03
N GLY A 56 -3.14 26.43 -11.03
CA GLY A 56 -3.45 27.02 -12.34
C GLY A 56 -4.74 27.84 -12.35
N ASP A 57 -5.68 27.48 -11.48
CA ASP A 57 -6.97 28.16 -11.34
C ASP A 57 -6.97 29.01 -10.04
N ASP A 58 -7.48 30.24 -10.06
CA ASP A 58 -7.70 31.10 -8.85
C ASP A 58 -8.64 30.46 -7.79
N ILE A 59 -9.15 29.26 -8.09
CA ILE A 59 -9.89 28.36 -7.22
C ILE A 59 -9.11 28.07 -5.93
N GLY A 60 -7.78 27.93 -6.00
CA GLY A 60 -6.96 27.63 -4.81
C GLY A 60 -7.05 28.71 -3.73
N GLU A 61 -7.09 29.98 -4.12
CA GLU A 61 -7.19 31.11 -3.18
C GLU A 61 -8.61 31.26 -2.63
N THR A 62 -9.62 30.98 -3.47
CA THR A 62 -11.04 30.99 -3.09
C THR A 62 -11.34 29.88 -2.08
N LEU A 63 -10.87 28.66 -2.33
CA LEU A 63 -11.04 27.51 -1.42
C LEU A 63 -10.28 27.70 -0.11
N LEU A 64 -9.11 28.35 -0.12
CA LEU A 64 -8.39 28.70 1.11
C LEU A 64 -9.21 29.69 1.94
N LYS A 65 -9.81 30.70 1.33
CA LYS A 65 -10.70 31.67 2.01
C LYS A 65 -11.96 31.02 2.57
N GLU A 66 -12.55 30.05 1.88
CA GLU A 66 -13.77 29.37 2.32
C GLU A 66 -13.54 28.28 3.36
N THR A 67 -12.48 27.49 3.22
CA THR A 67 -12.23 26.29 4.05
C THR A 67 -11.19 26.52 5.14
N GLY A 68 -10.32 27.53 4.99
CA GLY A 68 -9.16 27.75 5.85
C GLY A 68 -8.02 26.75 5.65
N LEU A 69 -8.17 25.78 4.75
CA LEU A 69 -7.14 24.77 4.46
C LEU A 69 -6.17 25.27 3.38
N THR A 70 -4.92 24.85 3.50
CA THR A 70 -3.93 25.12 2.46
C THR A 70 -4.23 24.32 1.19
N ILE A 71 -3.77 24.81 0.03
CA ILE A 71 -3.92 24.14 -1.27
C ILE A 71 -3.35 22.70 -1.23
N ALA A 72 -2.27 22.49 -0.48
CA ALA A 72 -1.65 21.17 -0.32
C ALA A 72 -2.55 20.20 0.47
N GLU A 73 -3.20 20.65 1.54
CA GLU A 73 -4.11 19.83 2.32
C GLU A 73 -5.37 19.47 1.53
N LEU A 74 -5.90 20.43 0.76
CA LEU A 74 -7.00 20.20 -0.18
C LEU A 74 -6.63 19.16 -1.25
N ALA A 75 -5.46 19.31 -1.89
CA ALA A 75 -4.98 18.36 -2.87
C ALA A 75 -4.81 16.95 -2.28
N LYS A 76 -4.38 16.86 -1.02
CA LYS A 76 -4.27 15.59 -0.31
C LYS A 76 -5.65 14.96 -0.08
N ILE A 77 -6.62 15.71 0.41
CA ILE A 77 -8.01 15.23 0.64
C ILE A 77 -8.64 14.75 -0.67
N GLU A 78 -8.48 15.53 -1.74
CA GLU A 78 -8.94 15.16 -3.09
C GLU A 78 -8.26 13.86 -3.57
N GLY A 79 -6.95 13.75 -3.34
CA GLY A 79 -6.15 12.57 -3.64
C GLY A 79 -6.66 11.30 -2.95
N TYR A 80 -6.99 11.39 -1.66
CA TYR A 80 -7.61 10.27 -0.94
C TYR A 80 -9.01 9.97 -1.47
N LYS A 81 -9.87 10.98 -1.67
CA LYS A 81 -11.26 10.81 -2.13
C LYS A 81 -11.34 10.05 -3.46
N ASN A 82 -10.47 10.36 -4.40
CA ASN A 82 -10.46 9.73 -5.73
C ASN A 82 -10.00 8.27 -5.72
N CYS A 83 -9.31 7.83 -4.66
CA CYS A 83 -8.67 6.52 -4.58
C CYS A 83 -9.28 5.60 -3.51
N ILE A 84 -10.46 5.93 -2.98
CA ILE A 84 -11.20 5.14 -1.97
C ILE A 84 -11.93 3.91 -2.55
N LYS A 85 -11.98 3.75 -3.88
CA LYS A 85 -12.71 2.66 -4.54
C LYS A 85 -12.14 1.26 -4.24
#